data_AF-A0A7J0DBW6-F1
#
_entry.id   AF-A0A7J0DBW6-F1
#
_cell.length_a   1.000
_cell.length_b   1.000
_cell.length_c   1.000
_cell.angle_alpha   90.00
_cell.angle_beta   90.00
_cell.angle_gamma   90.00
#
_symmetry.space_group_name_H-M   'P 1'
#
loop_
_entity.id
_entity.type
_entity.pdbx_description
1 polymer ?
#
loop_
_entity_poly.entity_id
_entity_poly.type
_entity_poly.pdbx_seq_one_letter_code
_entity_poly.pdbx_strand_id
1 'polypeptide(L)'
;MDLKSFIEVHPDSHFPIENLPYGVFKPEPGSQARPGVAIGDFVLESLGDRFGRSVRRSAAQGLRLLQSATEAALRDNEGLRKKALLPVDKVEMLLPIAIGDYTDFFSSMHHAKNCGTIFRGPQNAIQPNWFHLPIAYHGRASSIIISGTDIIRPR
;
A
#
# COMPACT_ATOMS: atom_id res chain seq x y z
N MET A 1 -3.19 -11.15 22.41
CA MET A 1 -4.66 -11.01 22.31
C MET A 1 -5.00 -11.10 20.84
N ASP A 2 -5.87 -12.01 20.44
CA ASP A 2 -6.33 -12.10 19.04
C ASP A 2 -7.16 -10.85 18.72
N LEU A 3 -6.72 -10.08 17.74
CA LEU A 3 -7.47 -8.93 17.25
C LEU A 3 -8.73 -9.44 16.53
N LYS A 4 -9.90 -8.88 16.84
CA LYS A 4 -11.16 -9.26 16.20
C LYS A 4 -11.84 -8.05 15.56
N SER A 5 -12.03 -8.14 14.25
CA SER A 5 -12.87 -7.23 13.47
C SER A 5 -14.33 -7.67 13.57
N PHE A 6 -15.26 -6.72 13.45
CA PHE A 6 -16.67 -7.04 13.18
C PHE A 6 -16.95 -7.23 11.69
N ILE A 7 -15.99 -6.90 10.82
CA ILE A 7 -16.00 -7.26 9.41
C ILE A 7 -15.49 -8.68 9.29
N GLU A 8 -16.29 -9.54 8.67
CA GLU A 8 -15.86 -10.89 8.33
C GLU A 8 -14.79 -10.82 7.23
N VAL A 9 -13.68 -11.49 7.45
CA VAL A 9 -12.54 -11.50 6.52
C VAL A 9 -12.18 -12.95 6.21
N HIS A 10 -12.05 -13.26 4.93
CA HIS A 10 -11.63 -14.58 4.49
C HIS A 10 -10.22 -14.90 5.05
N PRO A 11 -9.94 -16.14 5.51
CA PRO A 11 -8.63 -16.50 6.09
C PRO A 11 -7.42 -16.23 5.18
N ASP A 12 -7.62 -16.39 3.87
CA ASP A 12 -6.58 -16.14 2.85
C ASP A 12 -6.52 -14.69 2.36
N SER A 13 -7.31 -13.78 2.94
CA SER A 13 -7.29 -12.38 2.54
C SER A 13 -5.93 -11.76 2.82
N HIS A 14 -5.44 -10.96 1.87
CA HIS A 14 -4.26 -10.12 2.10
C HIS A 14 -4.55 -8.95 3.06
N PHE A 15 -5.82 -8.68 3.39
CA PHE A 15 -6.24 -7.53 4.18
C PHE A 15 -6.93 -7.93 5.49
N PRO A 16 -6.30 -8.73 6.37
CA PRO A 16 -6.85 -9.02 7.68
C PRO A 16 -6.71 -7.80 8.61
N ILE A 17 -7.32 -7.86 9.80
CA ILE A 17 -7.27 -6.77 10.78
C ILE A 17 -5.85 -6.45 11.28
N GLU A 18 -4.92 -7.39 11.11
CA GLU A 18 -3.51 -7.25 11.44
C GLU A 18 -2.73 -6.43 10.40
N ASN A 19 -3.22 -6.33 9.15
CA ASN A 19 -2.51 -5.63 8.07
C ASN A 19 -2.92 -4.16 7.99
N LEU A 20 -4.21 -3.89 7.73
CA LEU A 20 -4.77 -2.54 7.57
C LEU A 20 -3.91 -1.60 6.70
N PRO A 21 -3.57 -1.96 5.45
CA PRO A 21 -2.72 -1.14 4.61
C PRO A 21 -3.46 0.12 4.14
N TYR A 22 -2.68 1.14 3.85
CA TYR A 22 -3.19 2.44 3.43
C TYR A 22 -3.21 2.59 1.92
N GLY A 23 -4.23 3.28 1.43
CA GLY A 23 -4.32 3.67 0.03
C GLY A 23 -4.91 5.07 -0.14
N VAL A 24 -4.80 5.57 -1.36
CA VAL A 24 -5.58 6.72 -1.83
C VAL A 24 -6.48 6.20 -2.94
N PHE A 25 -7.76 6.58 -2.89
CA PHE A 25 -8.75 6.08 -3.84
C PHE A 25 -9.79 7.16 -4.16
N LYS A 26 -10.56 6.95 -5.22
CA LYS A 26 -11.80 7.71 -5.49
C LYS A 26 -13.00 6.77 -5.34
N PRO A 27 -14.00 7.11 -4.51
CA PRO A 27 -15.24 6.33 -4.39
C PRO A 27 -15.98 6.16 -5.71
N GLU A 28 -15.98 7.22 -6.53
CA GLU A 28 -16.64 7.26 -7.83
C GLU A 28 -15.73 7.93 -8.87
N PRO A 29 -15.87 7.60 -10.17
CA PRO A 29 -15.15 8.29 -11.23
C PRO A 29 -15.35 9.82 -11.17
N GLY A 30 -14.25 10.57 -11.17
CA GLY A 30 -14.29 12.04 -11.10
C GLY A 30 -14.51 12.64 -9.71
N SER A 31 -14.77 11.81 -8.69
CA SER A 31 -14.86 12.26 -7.30
C SER A 31 -13.49 12.68 -6.74
N GLN A 32 -13.49 13.41 -5.62
CA GLN A 32 -12.26 13.80 -4.93
C GLN A 32 -11.55 12.56 -4.37
N ALA A 33 -10.22 12.51 -4.53
CA ALA A 33 -9.38 11.47 -3.95
C ALA A 33 -9.38 11.53 -2.42
N ARG A 34 -9.49 10.37 -1.76
CA ARG A 34 -9.59 10.22 -0.31
C ARG A 34 -8.60 9.15 0.20
N PRO A 35 -8.04 9.32 1.41
CA PRO A 35 -7.29 8.25 2.04
C PRO A 35 -8.23 7.16 2.57
N GLY A 36 -7.79 5.90 2.52
CA GLY A 36 -8.54 4.75 3.03
C GLY A 36 -7.64 3.67 3.59
N VAL A 37 -8.26 2.72 4.30
CA VAL A 37 -7.62 1.54 4.87
C VAL A 37 -8.32 0.30 4.35
N ALA A 38 -7.58 -0.68 3.83
CA ALA A 38 -8.19 -1.93 3.36
C ALA A 38 -8.48 -2.90 4.52
N ILE A 39 -9.63 -3.57 4.48
CA ILE A 39 -10.06 -4.62 5.42
C ILE A 39 -10.98 -5.61 4.69
N GLY A 40 -10.56 -6.87 4.56
CA GLY A 40 -11.23 -7.87 3.73
C GLY A 40 -11.40 -7.34 2.30
N ASP A 41 -12.64 -7.38 1.81
CA ASP A 41 -13.00 -6.90 0.47
C ASP A 41 -13.46 -5.43 0.44
N PHE A 42 -13.15 -4.68 1.50
CA PHE A 42 -13.59 -3.29 1.67
C PHE A 42 -12.42 -2.32 1.84
N VAL A 43 -12.68 -1.08 1.44
CA VAL A 43 -11.93 0.09 1.86
C VAL A 43 -12.76 0.84 2.89
N LEU A 44 -12.22 0.99 4.09
CA LEU A 44 -12.73 1.92 5.10
C LEU A 44 -12.25 3.33 4.75
N GLU A 45 -13.19 4.18 4.38
CA GLU A 45 -12.98 5.61 4.19
C GLU A 45 -12.70 6.29 5.53
N SER A 46 -11.75 7.23 5.54
CA SER A 46 -11.54 8.11 6.70
C SER A 46 -12.73 9.06 6.87
N LEU A 47 -13.66 8.71 7.76
CA LEU A 47 -14.80 9.55 8.13
C LEU A 47 -14.32 10.78 8.92
N GLY A 48 -13.97 11.87 8.23
CA GLY A 48 -13.59 13.12 8.90
C GLY A 48 -13.16 14.25 7.96
N ASP A 49 -14.06 15.23 7.77
CA ASP A 49 -13.90 16.42 6.93
C ASP A 49 -12.97 17.51 7.51
N ARG A 50 -11.81 17.20 8.12
CA ARG A 50 -10.93 18.26 8.68
C ARG A 50 -9.42 18.08 8.57
N PHE A 51 -8.87 17.05 7.93
CA PHE A 51 -7.42 16.88 7.95
C PHE A 51 -6.84 16.51 6.59
N GLY A 52 -6.62 17.56 5.81
CA GLY A 52 -5.60 17.52 4.78
C GLY A 52 -4.26 16.97 5.32
N ARG A 53 -3.59 16.22 4.44
CA ARG A 53 -2.14 15.98 4.38
C ARG A 53 -1.48 14.85 5.18
N SER A 54 -2.19 13.90 5.81
CA SER A 54 -1.46 12.77 6.44
C SER A 54 -2.18 11.42 6.40
N VAL A 55 -1.77 10.57 5.45
CA VAL A 55 -2.09 9.13 5.40
C VAL A 55 -1.77 8.45 6.75
N ARG A 56 -0.71 8.87 7.45
CA ARG A 56 -0.21 8.22 8.68
C ARG A 56 -1.13 8.30 9.89
N ARG A 57 -2.01 9.31 9.98
CA ARG A 57 -2.97 9.40 11.11
C ARG A 57 -4.15 8.43 10.95
N SER A 58 -4.31 7.84 9.77
CA SER A 58 -5.54 7.12 9.40
C SER A 58 -5.64 5.68 9.88
N ALA A 59 -4.59 4.86 10.06
CA ALA A 59 -4.77 3.45 10.50
C ALA A 59 -4.70 3.28 12.00
N ALA A 60 -4.05 4.18 12.75
CA ALA A 60 -4.30 4.23 14.18
C ALA A 60 -5.79 4.50 14.46
N GLN A 61 -6.45 5.28 13.61
CA GLN A 61 -7.89 5.51 13.68
C GLN A 61 -8.72 4.38 13.07
N GLY A 62 -8.31 3.82 11.92
CA GLY A 62 -8.96 2.68 11.27
C GLY A 62 -8.99 1.46 12.18
N LEU A 63 -7.87 1.13 12.83
CA LEU A 63 -7.81 0.05 13.82
C LEU A 63 -8.77 0.30 14.98
N ARG A 64 -8.85 1.53 15.52
CA ARG A 64 -9.81 1.87 16.58
C ARG A 64 -11.26 1.71 16.12
N LEU A 65 -11.59 2.16 14.91
CA LEU A 65 -12.94 2.05 14.36
C LEU A 65 -13.35 0.61 14.04
N LEU A 66 -12.39 -0.26 13.70
CA LEU A 66 -12.61 -1.66 13.33
C LEU A 66 -12.56 -2.62 14.54
N GLN A 67 -11.90 -2.23 15.63
CA GLN A 67 -11.87 -3.02 16.87
C GLN A 67 -13.20 -2.89 17.62
N SER A 68 -13.94 -3.99 17.62
CA SER A 68 -15.28 -4.13 18.24
C SER A 68 -15.35 -3.87 19.75
N ALA A 69 -14.22 -3.83 20.47
CA ALA A 69 -14.17 -3.72 21.93
C ALA A 69 -14.21 -2.27 22.46
N THR A 70 -13.89 -1.28 21.63
CA THR A 70 -13.66 0.10 22.10
C THR A 70 -14.51 1.16 21.41
N GLU A 71 -15.01 0.92 20.19
CA GLU A 71 -15.80 1.92 19.44
C GLU A 71 -16.99 1.30 18.69
N ALA A 72 -18.16 1.30 19.34
CA ALA A 72 -19.42 0.81 18.77
C ALA A 72 -19.96 1.68 17.61
N ALA A 73 -19.45 2.91 17.47
CA ALA A 73 -20.01 3.93 16.58
C ALA A 73 -20.09 3.50 15.11
N LEU A 74 -19.09 2.76 14.61
CA LEU A 74 -19.13 2.21 13.25
C LEU A 74 -19.82 0.84 13.21
N ARG A 75 -19.51 -0.07 14.14
CA ARG A 75 -20.06 -1.43 14.17
C ARG A 75 -21.60 -1.44 14.20
N ASP A 76 -22.19 -0.62 15.07
CA ASP A 76 -23.62 -0.68 15.39
C ASP A 76 -24.45 0.31 14.55
N ASN A 77 -23.81 1.09 13.68
CA ASN A 77 -24.47 2.04 12.79
C ASN A 77 -24.44 1.57 11.34
N GLU A 78 -25.48 0.86 10.92
CA GLU A 78 -25.61 0.36 9.54
C GLU A 78 -25.54 1.47 8.48
N GLY A 79 -26.19 2.61 8.75
CA GLY A 79 -26.18 3.76 7.83
C GLY A 79 -24.78 4.33 7.63
N LEU A 80 -23.97 4.36 8.69
CA LEU A 80 -22.57 4.79 8.62
C LEU A 80 -21.69 3.76 7.93
N ARG A 81 -21.88 2.45 8.22
CA ARG A 81 -21.15 1.36 7.54
C ARG A 81 -21.34 1.41 6.03
N LYS A 82 -22.57 1.55 5.56
CA LYS A 82 -22.88 1.64 4.11
C LYS A 82 -22.21 2.84 3.43
N LYS A 83 -21.92 3.90 4.18
CA LYS A 83 -21.25 5.11 3.64
C LYS A 83 -19.72 5.01 3.72
N ALA A 84 -19.21 4.37 4.76
CA ALA A 84 -17.78 4.36 5.08
C ALA A 84 -17.03 3.15 4.54
N LEU A 85 -17.72 2.02 4.35
CA LEU A 85 -17.14 0.77 3.83
C LEU A 85 -17.55 0.62 2.38
N LEU A 86 -16.59 0.82 1.50
CA LEU A 86 -16.78 0.74 0.07
C LEU A 86 -16.15 -0.56 -0.44
N PRO A 87 -16.83 -1.35 -1.28
CA PRO A 87 -16.22 -2.54 -1.86
C PRO A 87 -14.96 -2.18 -2.67
N VAL A 88 -13.88 -2.93 -2.49
CA VAL A 88 -12.58 -2.64 -3.12
C VAL A 88 -12.66 -2.66 -4.65
N ASP A 89 -13.57 -3.44 -5.22
CA ASP A 89 -13.81 -3.58 -6.66
C ASP A 89 -14.66 -2.44 -7.25
N LYS A 90 -15.18 -1.53 -6.41
CA LYS A 90 -15.99 -0.38 -6.84
C LYS A 90 -15.25 0.95 -6.76
N VAL A 91 -14.01 0.97 -6.27
CA VAL A 91 -13.22 2.20 -6.12
C VAL A 91 -12.08 2.27 -7.14
N GLU A 92 -11.70 3.48 -7.52
CA GLU A 92 -10.50 3.73 -8.35
C GLU A 92 -9.31 3.96 -7.42
N MET A 93 -8.32 3.06 -7.44
CA MET A 93 -7.08 3.22 -6.68
C MET A 93 -6.11 4.19 -7.37
N LEU A 94 -5.44 5.01 -6.57
CA LEU A 94 -4.44 6.00 -7.02
C LEU A 94 -3.07 5.71 -6.40
N LEU A 95 -2.03 6.40 -6.89
CA LEU A 95 -0.74 6.42 -6.21
C LEU A 95 -0.92 6.88 -4.75
N PRO A 96 -0.39 6.13 -3.76
CA PRO A 96 -0.66 6.41 -2.35
C PRO A 96 0.08 7.65 -1.83
N ILE A 97 1.11 8.10 -2.54
CA ILE A 97 1.94 9.24 -2.18
C ILE A 97 2.35 10.04 -3.42
N ALA A 98 2.60 11.33 -3.23
CA ALA A 98 3.36 12.12 -4.19
C ALA A 98 4.85 11.79 -4.00
N ILE A 99 5.48 11.24 -5.04
CA ILE A 99 6.87 10.77 -4.98
C ILE A 99 7.78 11.92 -5.42
N GLY A 100 8.57 12.46 -4.48
CA GLY A 100 9.57 13.48 -4.79
C GLY A 100 10.78 12.87 -5.49
N ASP A 101 11.48 11.99 -4.77
CA ASP A 101 12.64 11.25 -5.26
C ASP A 101 12.40 9.74 -5.18
N TYR A 102 13.03 9.01 -6.10
CA TYR A 102 13.03 7.55 -6.13
C TYR A 102 14.47 7.05 -6.17
N THR A 103 14.80 6.13 -5.26
CA THR A 103 16.10 5.47 -5.19
C THR A 103 15.88 3.97 -5.30
N ASP A 104 16.60 3.32 -6.21
CA ASP A 104 16.56 1.88 -6.38
C ASP A 104 17.86 1.24 -5.86
N PHE A 105 17.72 0.16 -5.09
CA PHE A 105 18.82 -0.51 -4.40
C PHE A 105 19.15 -1.84 -5.08
N PHE A 106 20.43 -2.20 -5.05
CA PHE A 106 20.94 -3.46 -5.61
C PHE A 106 21.28 -4.49 -4.52
N SER A 107 20.41 -4.67 -3.53
CA SER A 107 20.74 -5.35 -2.26
C SER A 107 20.45 -6.86 -2.21
N SER A 108 19.96 -7.47 -3.28
CA SER A 108 19.79 -8.94 -3.34
C SER A 108 21.07 -9.61 -3.81
N MET A 109 21.73 -10.37 -2.92
CA MET A 109 22.99 -11.06 -3.23
C MET A 109 22.83 -12.07 -4.38
N HIS A 110 21.75 -12.84 -4.38
CA HIS A 110 21.47 -13.81 -5.44
C HIS A 110 21.27 -13.10 -6.79
N HIS A 111 20.53 -11.99 -6.80
CA HIS A 111 20.36 -11.17 -8.00
C HIS A 111 21.71 -10.61 -8.49
N ALA A 112 22.50 -10.00 -7.60
CA ALA A 112 23.82 -9.46 -7.90
C ALA A 112 24.78 -10.52 -8.45
N LYS A 113 24.80 -11.71 -7.85
CA LYS A 113 25.60 -12.85 -8.30
C LYS A 113 25.17 -13.34 -9.67
N ASN A 114 23.87 -13.51 -9.90
CA ASN A 114 23.35 -14.02 -11.17
C ASN A 114 23.67 -13.06 -12.31
N CYS A 115 23.36 -11.78 -12.17
CA CYS A 115 23.71 -10.75 -13.14
C CYS A 115 25.24 -10.70 -13.35
N GLY A 116 25.99 -10.63 -12.26
CA GLY A 116 27.44 -10.56 -12.30
C GLY A 116 28.11 -11.75 -12.98
N THR A 117 27.54 -12.95 -12.84
CA THR A 117 28.02 -14.16 -13.51
C THR A 117 27.87 -14.06 -15.02
N ILE A 118 26.75 -13.50 -15.52
CA ILE A 118 26.53 -13.27 -16.96
C ILE A 118 27.59 -12.31 -17.52
N PHE A 119 27.93 -11.26 -16.78
CA PHE A 119 28.86 -10.22 -17.27
C PHE A 119 30.35 -10.52 -17.04
N ARG A 120 30.71 -11.19 -15.94
CA ARG A 120 32.11 -11.33 -15.47
C ARG A 120 32.52 -12.78 -15.19
N GLY A 121 31.62 -13.73 -15.39
CA GLY A 121 31.81 -15.13 -15.01
C GLY A 121 31.64 -15.38 -13.50
N PRO A 122 31.55 -16.66 -13.09
CA PRO A 122 31.17 -17.04 -11.73
C PRO A 122 32.23 -16.68 -10.68
N GLN A 123 33.51 -16.62 -11.06
CA GLN A 123 34.62 -16.36 -10.13
C GLN A 123 34.65 -14.91 -9.63
N ASN A 124 34.19 -13.96 -10.46
CA ASN A 124 34.22 -12.52 -10.20
C ASN A 124 32.81 -11.89 -10.27
N ALA A 125 31.80 -12.67 -9.89
CA ALA A 125 30.40 -12.30 -10.07
C ALA A 125 30.03 -11.04 -9.26
N ILE A 126 30.43 -10.94 -8.00
CA ILE A 126 30.10 -9.79 -7.16
C ILE A 126 31.33 -8.91 -6.99
N GLN A 127 31.16 -7.60 -7.20
CA GLN A 127 32.23 -6.61 -7.00
C GLN A 127 32.48 -6.38 -5.51
N PRO A 128 33.73 -6.12 -5.07
CA PRO A 128 34.05 -5.99 -3.64
C PRO A 128 33.23 -4.93 -2.90
N ASN A 129 32.96 -3.79 -3.54
CA ASN A 129 32.20 -2.70 -2.95
C ASN A 129 30.77 -3.09 -2.52
N TRP A 130 30.17 -4.09 -3.16
CA TRP A 130 28.82 -4.57 -2.82
C TRP A 130 28.71 -5.07 -1.38
N PHE A 131 29.79 -5.63 -0.83
CA PHE A 131 29.84 -6.12 0.56
C PHE A 131 30.08 -5.01 1.59
N HIS A 132 30.42 -3.80 1.15
CA HIS A 132 30.80 -2.70 2.04
C HIS A 132 29.75 -1.59 2.09
N LEU A 133 28.87 -1.49 1.11
CA LEU A 133 27.78 -0.52 1.10
C LEU A 133 26.57 -1.03 0.29
N PRO A 134 25.34 -0.65 0.67
CA PRO A 134 24.16 -0.98 -0.11
C PRO A 134 24.14 -0.12 -1.39
N ILE A 135 24.66 -0.67 -2.48
CA ILE A 135 24.75 0.01 -3.78
C ILE A 135 23.34 0.43 -4.21
N ALA A 136 23.21 1.69 -4.64
CA ALA A 136 21.95 2.28 -5.08
C ALA A 136 22.19 3.36 -6.14
N TYR A 137 21.12 3.76 -6.82
CA TYR A 137 21.14 4.85 -7.79
C TYR A 137 19.83 5.63 -7.78
N HIS A 138 19.86 6.87 -8.29
CA HIS A 138 18.66 7.69 -8.45
C HIS A 138 17.82 7.17 -9.63
N GLY A 139 16.61 6.74 -9.34
CA GLY A 139 15.61 6.41 -10.34
C GLY A 139 14.79 7.63 -10.75
N ARG A 140 13.83 7.43 -11.66
CA ARG A 140 12.96 8.50 -12.16
C ARG A 140 11.59 8.46 -11.47
N ALA A 141 11.34 9.39 -10.56
CA ALA A 141 10.06 9.49 -9.85
C ALA A 141 8.86 9.68 -10.79
N SER A 142 9.03 10.45 -11.88
CA SER A 142 7.95 10.80 -12.81
C SER A 142 7.37 9.62 -13.60
N SER A 143 8.03 8.46 -13.61
CA SER A 143 7.58 7.26 -14.32
C SER A 143 7.12 6.14 -13.39
N ILE A 144 6.97 6.40 -12.09
CA ILE A 144 6.31 5.47 -11.17
C ILE A 144 4.81 5.61 -11.38
N ILE A 145 4.16 4.50 -11.72
CA ILE A 145 2.73 4.44 -12.03
C ILE A 145 2.04 3.39 -11.16
N ILE A 146 0.73 3.53 -10.98
CA ILE A 146 -0.08 2.61 -10.17
C ILE A 146 -0.19 1.24 -10.87
N SER A 147 -0.36 0.17 -10.09
CA SER A 147 -0.64 -1.17 -10.60
C SER A 147 -1.81 -1.17 -11.59
N GLY A 148 -1.74 -1.98 -12.64
CA GLY A 148 -2.74 -2.06 -13.71
C GLY A 148 -2.59 -1.01 -14.83
N THR A 149 -1.65 -0.07 -14.73
CA THR A 149 -1.34 0.87 -15.82
C THR A 149 -0.55 0.16 -16.92
N ASP A 150 -0.97 0.31 -18.18
CA ASP A 150 -0.26 -0.24 -19.34
C ASP A 150 1.15 0.35 -19.50
N ILE A 151 2.13 -0.50 -19.81
CA ILE A 151 3.51 -0.11 -20.10
C ILE A 151 3.76 -0.23 -21.61
N ILE A 152 4.06 0.89 -22.27
CA ILE A 152 4.44 0.89 -23.70
C ILE A 152 5.91 0.49 -23.83
N ARG A 153 6.21 -0.49 -24.69
CA ARG A 153 7.58 -0.91 -25.00
C ARG A 153 8.42 0.29 -25.48
N PRO A 154 9.56 0.62 -24.84
CA PRO A 154 10.48 1.66 -25.30
C PRO A 154 11.03 1.35 -26.71
N ARG A 155 11.32 2.40 -27.50
CA ARG A 155 11.90 2.29 -28.86
C ARG A 155 13.40 2.09 -28.83
#